data_AF-K1R254-F1
#
_entry.id   AF-K1R254-F1
#
_cell.length_a   1.000
_cell.length_b   1.000
_cell.length_c   1.000
_cell.angle_alpha   90.00
_cell.angle_beta   90.00
_cell.angle_gamma   90.00
#
_symmetry.space_group_name_H-M   'P 1'
#
loop_
_entity.id
_entity.type
_entity.pdbx_description
1 polymer ?
#
loop_
_entity_poly.entity_id
_entity_poly.type
_entity_poly.pdbx_seq_one_letter_code
_entity_poly.pdbx_strand_id
1 'polypeptide(L)'
;NGYDVVSSCTTGAQAINLADNLGEGIIISGYRLPDMLYTGILENVEGRFEMLLVASKQRLLEDETGIAMLEMPIKVRDFLNSIEMMENNLFERTRKKKRKPGQRTKEEQAVINQAKEVLMDKNNMSENEAHRYIQKSAMDSGRTMVETAEMILAIMYKE
;
A
#
# COMPACT_ATOMS: atom_id res chain seq x y z
N ASN A 1 -5.32 27.32 7.29
CA ASN A 1 -6.56 26.52 7.36
C ASN A 1 -6.58 25.53 6.20
N GLY A 2 -5.79 24.46 6.26
CA GLY A 2 -5.61 23.55 5.11
C GLY A 2 -5.13 22.14 5.42
N TYR A 3 -4.86 21.81 6.68
CA TYR A 3 -4.54 20.45 7.12
C TYR A 3 -5.43 20.11 8.31
N ASP A 4 -6.04 18.93 8.28
CA ASP A 4 -6.86 18.43 9.39
C ASP A 4 -5.95 17.72 10.38
N VAL A 5 -5.86 18.26 11.61
CA VAL A 5 -5.04 17.65 12.66
C VAL A 5 -5.86 16.52 13.26
N VAL A 6 -5.62 15.30 12.75
CA VAL A 6 -6.37 14.11 13.15
C VAL A 6 -6.23 13.82 14.65
N SER A 7 -5.04 14.01 15.22
CA SER A 7 -4.82 13.96 16.67
C SER A 7 -3.44 14.49 17.06
N SER A 8 -3.29 14.87 18.34
CA SER A 8 -2.00 15.16 18.98
C SER A 8 -1.66 14.08 20.01
N CYS A 9 -0.51 13.42 19.86
CA CYS A 9 -0.04 12.39 20.79
C CYS A 9 1.07 12.93 21.70
N THR A 10 1.15 12.43 22.93
CA THR A 10 2.19 12.81 23.90
C THR A 10 3.26 11.72 24.08
N THR A 11 2.98 10.51 23.62
CA THR A 11 3.85 9.33 23.72
C THR A 11 3.89 8.60 22.38
N GLY A 12 4.96 7.84 22.13
CA GLY A 12 5.10 7.04 20.93
C GLY A 12 4.13 5.87 20.89
N ALA A 13 3.84 5.25 22.04
CA ALA A 13 2.82 4.21 22.14
C ALA A 13 1.43 4.71 21.71
N GLN A 14 1.05 5.93 22.08
CA GLN A 14 -0.20 6.55 21.60
C GLN A 14 -0.18 6.78 20.09
N ALA A 15 0.95 7.26 19.54
CA ALA A 15 1.09 7.48 18.11
C ALA A 15 0.96 6.17 17.32
N ILE A 16 1.57 5.08 17.78
CA ILE A 16 1.45 3.75 17.15
C ILE A 16 0.01 3.25 17.21
N ASN A 17 -0.62 3.26 18.38
CA ASN A 17 -2.02 2.81 18.52
C ASN A 17 -2.98 3.60 17.62
N LEU A 18 -2.76 4.91 17.50
CA LEU A 18 -3.55 5.72 16.59
C LEU A 18 -3.26 5.37 15.13
N ALA A 19 -1.99 5.20 14.77
CA ALA A 19 -1.57 4.79 13.44
C ALA A 19 -2.07 3.39 13.05
N ASP A 20 -2.42 2.52 13.99
CA ASP A 20 -3.06 1.23 13.68
C ASP A 20 -4.55 1.37 13.36
N ASN A 21 -5.21 2.35 13.97
CA ASN A 21 -6.60 2.69 13.65
C ASN A 21 -6.72 3.52 12.37
N LEU A 22 -5.64 4.22 11.99
CA LEU A 22 -5.54 5.02 10.78
C LEU A 22 -4.88 4.19 9.66
N GLY A 23 -5.45 4.18 8.46
CA GLY A 23 -4.90 3.36 7.36
C GLY A 23 -3.53 3.84 6.85
N GLU A 24 -3.41 5.14 6.58
CA GLU A 24 -2.23 5.81 6.04
C GLU A 24 -2.25 7.30 6.41
N GLY A 25 -1.09 7.97 6.37
CA GLY A 25 -1.01 9.40 6.69
C GLY A 25 0.41 9.93 6.90
N ILE A 26 0.52 11.11 7.51
CA ILE A 26 1.79 11.76 7.85
C ILE A 26 1.90 11.86 9.36
N ILE A 27 3.02 11.41 9.93
CA ILE A 27 3.36 11.54 11.34
C ILE A 27 4.44 12.60 11.49
N ILE A 28 4.20 13.56 12.38
CA ILE A 28 5.18 14.61 12.71
C ILE A 28 5.65 14.32 14.13
N SER A 29 6.94 14.06 14.30
CA SER A 29 7.50 13.65 15.60
C SER A 29 8.78 14.39 15.92
N GLY A 30 9.02 14.58 17.22
CA GLY A 30 10.35 14.92 17.72
C GLY A 30 11.28 13.71 17.74
N TYR A 31 12.58 13.94 17.96
CA TYR A 31 13.60 12.89 18.05
C TYR A 31 13.38 11.90 19.21
N ARG A 32 12.93 12.40 20.36
CA ARG A 32 12.68 11.57 21.54
C ARG A 32 11.36 11.96 22.19
N LEU A 33 10.50 10.98 22.34
CA LEU A 33 9.26 11.05 23.12
C LEU A 33 9.54 10.55 24.54
N PRO A 34 8.63 10.79 25.51
CA PRO A 34 8.84 10.39 26.90
C PRO A 34 9.14 8.89 27.09
N ASP A 35 8.56 8.06 26.23
CA ASP A 35 8.56 6.60 26.30
C ASP A 35 9.51 5.93 25.28
N MET A 36 9.76 6.54 24.12
CA MET A 36 10.59 5.94 23.07
C MET A 36 11.26 6.96 22.12
N LEU A 37 12.18 6.48 21.28
CA LEU A 37 12.70 7.24 20.14
C LEU A 37 11.71 7.19 18.96
N TYR A 38 11.78 8.18 18.06
CA TYR A 38 10.96 8.19 16.84
C TYR A 38 11.13 6.92 15.99
N THR A 39 12.32 6.32 16.00
CA THR A 39 12.61 5.07 15.29
C THR A 39 11.68 3.93 15.72
N GLY A 40 11.31 3.88 17.00
CA GLY A 40 10.34 2.90 17.51
C GLY A 40 8.96 3.07 16.86
N ILE A 41 8.52 4.31 16.61
CA ILE A 41 7.28 4.53 15.83
C ILE A 41 7.49 4.09 14.38
N LEU A 42 8.60 4.50 13.76
CA LEU A 42 8.90 4.24 12.35
C LEU A 42 8.89 2.73 12.04
N GLU A 43 9.46 1.92 12.93
CA GLU A 43 9.48 0.46 12.82
C GLU A 43 8.07 -0.16 12.90
N ASN A 44 7.15 0.41 13.69
CA ASN A 44 5.80 -0.14 13.87
C ASN A 44 4.79 0.30 12.80
N VAL A 45 5.05 1.40 12.07
CA VAL A 45 4.10 1.94 11.08
C VAL A 45 4.37 1.48 9.63
N GLU A 46 5.41 0.67 9.41
CA GLU A 46 5.69 -0.16 8.21
C GLU A 46 5.26 0.46 6.86
N GLY A 47 5.76 1.66 6.52
CA GLY A 47 5.56 2.26 5.19
C GLY A 47 4.13 2.69 4.84
N ARG A 48 3.16 2.52 5.77
CA ARG A 48 1.80 3.07 5.69
C ARG A 48 1.80 4.58 5.92
N PHE A 49 2.75 5.07 6.71
CA PHE A 49 2.89 6.47 7.06
C PHE A 49 4.20 7.04 6.52
N GLU A 50 4.16 8.31 6.09
CA GLU A 50 5.37 9.12 5.97
C GLU A 50 5.65 9.82 7.30
N MET A 51 6.93 10.02 7.62
CA MET A 51 7.34 10.65 8.87
C MET A 51 8.17 11.90 8.62
N LEU A 52 7.81 12.97 9.32
CA LEU A 52 8.57 14.21 9.40
C LEU A 52 9.21 14.33 10.78
N LEU A 53 10.53 14.24 10.83
CA LEU A 53 11.32 14.38 12.05
C LEU A 53 11.65 15.86 12.29
N VAL A 54 11.31 16.36 13.47
CA VAL A 54 11.63 17.72 13.90
C VAL A 54 12.62 17.65 15.06
N ALA A 55 13.84 18.13 14.87
CA ALA A 55 14.86 18.10 15.92
C ALA A 55 15.91 19.20 15.76
N SER A 56 16.86 19.29 16.69
CA SER A 56 18.04 20.14 16.52
C SER A 56 18.97 19.58 15.45
N LYS A 57 19.74 20.45 14.79
CA LYS A 57 20.70 20.06 13.75
C LYS A 57 21.59 18.89 14.14
N GLN A 58 22.13 18.90 15.36
CA GLN A 58 23.01 17.84 15.84
C GLN A 58 22.32 16.47 15.80
N ARG A 59 21.06 16.40 16.25
CA ARG A 59 20.29 15.16 16.27
C ARG A 59 19.90 14.68 14.87
N LEU A 60 19.64 15.61 13.95
CA LEU A 60 19.32 15.28 12.56
C LEU A 60 20.54 14.74 11.79
N LEU A 61 21.74 15.24 12.10
CA LEU A 61 22.98 14.74 11.49
C LEU A 61 23.32 13.31 11.93
N GLU A 62 22.81 12.87 13.08
CA GLU A 62 22.96 11.51 13.60
C GLU A 62 21.95 10.52 12.97
N ASP A 63 20.97 11.01 12.20
CA ASP A 63 19.91 10.16 11.63
C ASP A 63 20.30 9.64 10.23
N GLU A 64 20.28 8.32 10.09
CA GLU A 64 20.56 7.60 8.84
C GLU A 64 19.31 6.89 8.28
N THR A 65 18.13 7.09 8.89
CA THR A 65 16.89 6.40 8.48
C THR A 65 16.34 6.87 7.13
N GLY A 66 16.82 8.01 6.62
CA GLY A 66 16.41 8.55 5.33
C GLY A 66 15.01 9.17 5.31
N ILE A 67 14.42 9.47 6.47
CA ILE A 67 13.13 10.15 6.57
C ILE A 67 13.28 11.66 6.35
N ALA A 68 12.15 12.35 6.12
CA ALA A 68 12.15 13.80 5.97
C ALA A 68 12.44 14.48 7.31
N MET A 69 13.24 15.54 7.29
CA MET A 69 13.73 16.22 8.50
C MET A 69 13.57 17.74 8.43
N LEU A 70 13.25 18.36 9.56
CA LEU A 70 13.24 19.80 9.74
C LEU A 70 14.00 20.21 11.00
N GLU A 71 14.95 21.12 10.83
CA GLU A 71 15.72 21.71 11.92
C GLU A 71 14.87 22.71 12.72
N MET A 72 14.98 22.66 14.05
CA MET A 72 14.43 23.71 14.91
C MET A 72 15.36 24.94 14.98
N PRO A 73 14.82 26.17 14.97
CA PRO A 73 13.39 26.52 14.99
C PRO A 73 12.71 26.37 13.61
N ILE A 74 11.51 25.78 13.62
CA ILE A 74 10.77 25.49 12.39
C ILE A 74 10.32 26.79 11.73
N LYS A 75 10.66 26.95 10.45
CA LYS A 75 10.06 28.00 9.61
C LYS A 75 8.78 27.47 9.01
N VAL A 76 7.70 28.25 9.10
CA VAL A 76 6.36 27.87 8.61
C VAL A 76 6.40 27.47 7.13
N ARG A 77 7.19 28.18 6.30
CA ARG A 77 7.31 27.86 4.87
C ARG A 77 7.94 26.49 4.63
N ASP A 78 9.03 26.19 5.33
CA ASP A 78 9.75 24.92 5.17
C ASP A 78 8.85 23.76 5.63
N PHE A 79 8.12 23.95 6.74
CA PHE A 79 7.13 22.99 7.23
C PHE A 79 6.03 22.69 6.21
N LEU A 80 5.40 23.73 5.67
CA LEU A 80 4.31 23.56 4.69
C LEU A 80 4.80 22.85 3.43
N ASN A 81 5.98 23.22 2.92
CA ASN A 81 6.56 22.58 1.74
C ASN A 81 6.87 21.10 1.99
N SER A 82 7.41 20.75 3.16
CA SER A 82 7.68 19.36 3.51
C SER A 82 6.40 18.52 3.56
N ILE A 83 5.33 19.06 4.17
CA ILE A 83 4.04 18.36 4.24
C ILE A 83 3.43 18.19 2.84
N GLU A 84 3.46 19.22 2.00
CA GLU A 84 2.93 19.16 0.63
C GLU A 84 3.66 18.10 -0.22
N MET A 85 4.98 18.00 -0.09
CA MET A 85 5.74 16.94 -0.77
C MET A 85 5.36 15.53 -0.28
N MET A 86 5.19 15.34 1.02
CA MET A 86 4.80 14.05 1.60
C MET A 86 3.38 13.64 1.21
N GLU A 87 2.44 14.59 1.17
CA GLU A 87 1.08 14.35 0.72
C GLU A 87 1.05 13.88 -0.74
N ASN A 88 1.82 14.53 -1.62
CA ASN A 88 1.97 14.10 -3.00
C ASN A 88 2.54 12.68 -3.12
N ASN A 89 3.55 12.34 -2.31
CA ASN A 89 4.11 10.99 -2.29
C ASN A 89 3.08 9.95 -1.85
N LEU A 90 2.30 10.22 -0.81
CA LEU A 90 1.21 9.35 -0.36
C LEU A 90 0.16 9.17 -1.46
N PHE A 91 -0.28 10.28 -2.08
CA PHE A 91 -1.25 10.23 -3.16
C PHE A 91 -0.76 9.41 -4.37
N GLU A 92 0.50 9.56 -4.76
CA GLU A 92 1.12 8.74 -5.80
C GLU A 92 1.18 7.26 -5.42
N ARG A 93 1.57 6.93 -4.19
CA ARG A 93 1.60 5.55 -3.69
C ARG A 93 0.21 4.93 -3.76
N THR A 94 -0.82 5.64 -3.30
CA THR A 94 -2.21 5.17 -3.32
C THR A 94 -2.73 4.99 -4.75
N ARG A 95 -2.39 5.92 -5.67
CA ARG A 95 -2.66 5.74 -7.11
C ARG A 95 -1.97 4.53 -7.71
N LYS A 96 -0.70 4.28 -7.37
CA LYS A 96 0.07 3.11 -7.84
C LYS A 96 -0.53 1.81 -7.29
N LYS A 97 -0.95 1.77 -6.01
CA LYS A 97 -1.67 0.64 -5.41
C LYS A 97 -2.97 0.34 -6.15
N LYS A 98 -3.78 1.36 -6.46
CA LYS A 98 -5.03 1.23 -7.23
C LYS A 98 -4.82 0.78 -8.69
N ARG A 99 -3.67 1.10 -9.29
CA ARG A 99 -3.33 0.72 -10.67
C ARG A 99 -2.73 -0.69 -10.78
N LYS A 100 -2.21 -1.26 -9.70
CA LYS A 100 -1.84 -2.68 -9.69
C LYS A 100 -3.13 -3.49 -9.61
N PRO A 101 -3.40 -4.42 -10.56
CA PRO A 101 -4.48 -5.37 -10.34
C PRO A 101 -4.18 -6.10 -9.02
N GLY A 102 -5.17 -6.13 -8.12
CA GLY A 102 -5.03 -6.75 -6.81
C GLY A 102 -4.39 -8.13 -6.93
N GLN A 103 -3.51 -8.46 -5.98
CA GLN A 103 -2.95 -9.81 -5.92
C GLN A 103 -4.12 -10.77 -5.78
N ARG A 104 -4.35 -11.62 -6.79
CA ARG A 104 -5.43 -12.62 -6.74
C ARG A 104 -5.22 -13.48 -5.50
N THR A 105 -6.30 -13.74 -4.77
CA THR A 105 -6.25 -14.65 -3.63
C THR A 105 -5.83 -16.05 -4.10
N LYS A 106 -5.33 -16.88 -3.19
CA LYS A 106 -4.95 -18.26 -3.54
C LYS A 106 -6.12 -19.06 -4.11
N GLU A 107 -7.33 -18.76 -3.63
CA GLU A 107 -8.58 -19.37 -4.10
C GLU A 107 -8.89 -18.98 -5.55
N GLU A 108 -8.86 -17.68 -5.86
CA GLU A 108 -9.03 -17.18 -7.23
C GLU A 108 -7.98 -17.75 -8.19
N GLN A 109 -6.74 -17.91 -7.73
CA GLN A 109 -5.67 -18.51 -8.53
C GLN A 109 -5.92 -20.01 -8.77
N ALA A 110 -6.47 -20.73 -7.79
CA ALA A 110 -6.81 -22.13 -7.92
C ALA A 110 -7.93 -22.34 -8.94
N VAL A 111 -8.98 -21.51 -8.94
CA VAL A 111 -10.07 -21.55 -9.92
C VAL A 111 -9.54 -21.34 -11.35
N ILE A 112 -8.65 -20.37 -11.54
CA ILE A 112 -8.02 -20.13 -12.84
C ILE A 112 -7.18 -21.34 -13.28
N ASN A 113 -6.44 -21.96 -12.35
CA ASN A 113 -5.62 -23.14 -12.67
C ASN A 113 -6.49 -24.34 -13.05
N GLN A 114 -7.58 -24.58 -12.33
CA GLN A 114 -8.55 -25.63 -12.69
C GLN A 114 -9.15 -25.40 -14.07
N ALA A 115 -9.53 -24.16 -14.40
CA ALA A 115 -10.05 -23.85 -15.73
C ALA A 115 -9.00 -24.06 -16.83
N LYS A 116 -7.72 -23.77 -16.55
CA LYS A 116 -6.63 -24.09 -17.48
C LYS A 116 -6.47 -25.59 -17.67
N GLU A 117 -6.45 -26.38 -16.61
CA GLU A 117 -6.34 -27.85 -16.69
C GLU A 117 -7.46 -28.43 -17.56
N VAL A 118 -8.71 -28.00 -17.34
CA VAL A 118 -9.85 -28.44 -18.16
C VAL A 118 -9.69 -28.03 -19.63
N LEU A 119 -9.22 -26.82 -19.92
CA LEU A 119 -8.95 -26.39 -21.30
C LEU A 119 -7.79 -27.15 -21.95
N MET A 120 -6.78 -27.54 -21.15
CA MET A 120 -5.69 -28.37 -21.62
C MET A 120 -6.18 -29.78 -21.99
N ASP A 121 -6.99 -30.39 -21.11
CA ASP A 121 -7.48 -31.76 -21.30
C ASP A 121 -8.57 -31.87 -22.37
N LYS A 122 -9.54 -30.94 -22.40
CA LYS A 122 -10.69 -31.00 -23.31
C LYS A 122 -10.42 -30.36 -24.67
N ASN A 123 -9.61 -29.30 -24.71
CA ASN A 123 -9.39 -28.52 -25.93
C ASN A 123 -7.95 -28.67 -26.48
N ASN A 124 -7.13 -29.56 -25.92
CA ASN A 124 -5.72 -29.77 -26.33
C ASN A 124 -4.91 -28.46 -26.41
N MET A 125 -5.22 -27.50 -25.54
CA MET A 125 -4.49 -26.24 -25.46
C MET A 125 -3.21 -26.42 -24.63
N SER A 126 -2.14 -25.71 -24.98
CA SER A 126 -1.01 -25.54 -24.05
C SER A 126 -1.38 -24.62 -22.89
N GLU A 127 -0.66 -24.67 -21.77
CA GLU A 127 -0.95 -23.80 -20.61
C GLU A 127 -0.97 -22.30 -20.98
N ASN A 128 -0.03 -21.89 -21.84
CA ASN A 128 0.05 -20.52 -22.33
C ASN A 128 -1.17 -20.14 -23.19
N GLU A 129 -1.66 -21.07 -24.02
CA GLU A 129 -2.86 -20.85 -24.83
C GLU A 129 -4.12 -20.81 -23.98
N ALA A 130 -4.26 -21.72 -23.00
CA ALA A 130 -5.37 -21.72 -22.06
C ALA A 130 -5.42 -20.41 -21.24
N HIS A 131 -4.27 -19.95 -20.74
CA HIS A 131 -4.19 -18.66 -20.04
C HIS A 131 -4.59 -17.48 -20.94
N ARG A 132 -4.08 -17.46 -22.19
CA ARG A 132 -4.41 -16.40 -23.15
C ARG A 132 -5.88 -16.44 -23.56
N TYR A 133 -6.48 -17.63 -23.65
CA TYR A 133 -7.89 -17.81 -23.94
C TYR A 133 -8.78 -17.22 -22.83
N ILE A 134 -8.52 -17.57 -21.56
CA ILE A 134 -9.23 -17.02 -20.41
C ILE A 134 -9.09 -15.50 -20.37
N GLN A 135 -7.87 -14.99 -20.58
CA GLN A 135 -7.60 -13.54 -20.57
C GLN A 135 -8.35 -12.82 -21.70
N LYS A 136 -8.33 -13.37 -22.91
CA LYS A 136 -9.03 -12.78 -24.06
C LYS A 136 -10.53 -12.80 -23.85
N SER A 137 -11.10 -13.92 -23.38
CA SER A 137 -12.52 -14.04 -23.12
C SER A 137 -13.00 -13.10 -22.00
N ALA A 138 -12.18 -12.90 -20.97
CA ALA A 138 -12.42 -11.89 -19.93
C ALA A 138 -12.43 -10.46 -20.50
N MET A 139 -11.49 -10.12 -21.38
CA MET A 139 -11.45 -8.82 -22.07
C MET A 139 -12.67 -8.62 -22.99
N ASP A 140 -13.00 -9.61 -23.81
CA ASP A 140 -14.10 -9.54 -24.77
C ASP A 140 -15.47 -9.45 -24.06
N SER A 141 -15.60 -10.01 -22.85
CA SER A 141 -16.83 -9.97 -22.05
C SER A 141 -16.86 -8.88 -20.97
N GLY A 142 -15.77 -8.12 -20.80
CA GLY A 142 -15.66 -7.09 -19.76
C GLY A 142 -15.70 -7.61 -18.33
N ARG A 143 -15.37 -8.89 -18.12
CA ARG A 143 -15.42 -9.58 -16.81
C ARG A 143 -14.02 -9.84 -16.25
N THR A 144 -13.96 -10.23 -14.99
CA THR A 144 -12.70 -10.66 -14.38
C THR A 144 -12.27 -12.03 -14.90
N MET A 145 -10.96 -12.33 -14.89
CA MET A 145 -10.46 -13.65 -15.27
C MET A 145 -11.00 -14.78 -14.38
N VAL A 146 -11.36 -14.48 -13.12
CA VAL A 146 -11.93 -15.46 -12.18
C VAL A 146 -13.34 -15.82 -12.60
N GLU A 147 -14.21 -14.83 -12.82
CA GLU A 147 -15.58 -15.07 -13.30
C GLU A 147 -15.59 -15.83 -14.63
N THR A 148 -14.66 -15.49 -15.54
CA THR A 148 -14.51 -16.21 -16.80
C THR A 148 -14.07 -17.66 -16.59
N ALA A 149 -13.14 -17.92 -15.66
CA ALA A 149 -12.71 -19.26 -15.32
C ALA A 149 -13.86 -20.09 -14.70
N GLU A 150 -14.64 -19.52 -13.79
CA GLU A 150 -15.83 -20.17 -13.21
C GLU A 150 -16.86 -20.53 -14.27
N MET A 151 -17.13 -19.63 -15.23
CA MET A 151 -18.03 -19.91 -16.34
C MET A 151 -17.53 -21.05 -17.22
N ILE A 152 -16.22 -21.08 -17.53
CA ILE A 152 -15.62 -22.16 -18.33
C ILE A 152 -15.79 -23.50 -17.60
N LEU A 153 -15.51 -23.56 -16.30
CA LEU A 153 -15.74 -24.75 -15.48
C LEU A 153 -17.23 -25.15 -15.49
N ALA A 154 -18.14 -24.20 -15.30
CA ALA A 154 -19.58 -24.47 -15.27
C ALA A 154 -20.14 -24.99 -16.60
N ILE A 155 -19.56 -24.59 -17.73
CA ILE A 155 -19.93 -25.09 -19.07
C ILE A 155 -19.37 -26.51 -19.26
N MET A 156 -18.09 -26.72 -18.95
CA MET A 156 -17.38 -27.98 -19.20
C MET A 156 -17.81 -29.13 -18.27
N TYR A 157 -18.33 -28.84 -17.07
CA TYR A 157 -18.92 -29.83 -16.16
C TYR A 157 -20.43 -30.07 -16.39
N LYS A 158 -21.06 -29.30 -17.28
CA LYS A 158 -22.46 -29.51 -17.69
C LYS A 158 -22.60 -30.41 -18.93
N GLU A 159 -21.50 -30.83 -19.53
CA GLU A 159 -21.41 -31.90 -20.55
C GLU A 159 -21.02 -33.23 -19.91
#